data_AF-A0A7K2F268-F1
#
_entry.id   AF-A0A7K2F268-F1
#
_cell.length_a   1.000
_cell.length_b   1.000
_cell.length_c   1.000
_cell.angle_alpha   90.00
_cell.angle_beta   90.00
_cell.angle_gamma   90.00
#
_symmetry.space_group_name_H-M   'P 1'
#
loop_
_entity.id
_entity.type
_entity.pdbx_description
1 polymer ?
#
loop_
_entity_poly.entity_id
_entity_poly.type
_entity_poly.pdbx_seq_one_letter_code
_entity_poly.pdbx_strand_id
1 'polypeptide(L)'
;AANATMVDSDNVLLLRGPGFTPPPGAGEVFATVCHPADAAAFDAYAARHLGPGHALHRTEHAENDFPRLPVRTGEDARVWFGPAEPPPWPTRRLRLEPVMP
;
A
#
# COMPACT_ATOMS: atom_id res chain seq x y z
N ALA A 1 -5.51 21.02 1.04
CA ALA A 1 -5.91 20.63 2.42
C ALA A 1 -5.87 19.10 2.52
N ALA A 2 -5.57 18.56 3.70
CA ALA A 2 -5.65 17.13 3.99
C ALA A 2 -7.13 16.67 3.98
N ASN A 3 -7.44 15.47 3.44
CA ASN A 3 -8.80 14.89 3.50
C ASN A 3 -9.27 14.75 4.96
N ALA A 4 -10.56 14.96 5.23
CA ALA A 4 -11.12 14.94 6.59
C ALA A 4 -10.83 13.61 7.33
N THR A 5 -10.87 12.48 6.62
CA THR A 5 -10.51 11.15 7.16
C THR A 5 -9.04 11.03 7.59
N MET A 6 -8.14 11.83 7.03
CA MET A 6 -6.73 11.82 7.42
C MET A 6 -6.50 12.50 8.77
N VAL A 7 -7.44 13.32 9.28
CA VAL A 7 -7.27 14.05 10.54
C VAL A 7 -7.36 13.13 11.76
N ASP A 8 -8.11 12.02 11.65
CA ASP A 8 -8.28 11.03 12.73
C ASP A 8 -7.19 9.93 12.71
N SER A 9 -6.14 10.10 11.90
CA SER A 9 -5.05 9.11 11.79
C SER A 9 -3.88 9.49 12.69
N ASP A 10 -3.71 8.78 13.80
CA ASP A 10 -2.64 9.07 14.76
C ASP A 10 -1.23 8.76 14.22
N ASN A 11 -1.11 7.84 13.24
CA ASN A 11 0.17 7.45 12.65
C ASN A 11 0.03 6.91 11.23
N VAL A 12 0.85 7.39 10.30
CA VAL A 12 0.79 7.02 8.88
C VAL A 12 2.09 6.38 8.39
N LEU A 13 2.00 5.60 7.31
CA LEU A 13 3.15 5.12 6.54
C LEU A 13 3.19 5.86 5.22
N LEU A 14 4.33 6.43 4.87
CA LEU A 14 4.54 7.00 3.55
C LEU A 14 4.80 5.86 2.56
N LEU A 15 4.04 5.83 1.47
CA LEU A 15 4.16 4.81 0.43
C LEU A 15 4.56 5.46 -0.89
N ARG A 16 5.53 4.85 -1.57
CA ARG A 16 5.97 5.23 -2.91
C ARG A 16 5.72 4.09 -3.89
N GLY A 17 5.06 4.41 -4.99
CA GLY A 17 4.70 3.46 -6.04
C GLY A 17 4.08 4.15 -7.25
N PRO A 18 3.81 3.41 -8.33
CA PRO A 18 3.09 3.95 -9.48
C PRO A 18 1.61 4.13 -9.14
N GLY A 19 0.94 5.06 -9.83
CA GLY A 19 -0.51 5.18 -9.72
C GLY A 19 -1.22 3.88 -10.16
N PHE A 20 -2.26 3.50 -9.43
CA PHE A 20 -3.14 2.40 -9.83
C PHE A 20 -4.38 2.97 -10.54
N THR A 21 -4.66 2.45 -11.74
CA THR A 21 -5.90 2.75 -12.46
C THR A 21 -6.77 1.50 -12.47
N PRO A 22 -7.91 1.49 -11.76
CA PRO A 22 -8.82 0.35 -11.81
C PRO A 22 -9.38 0.19 -13.24
N PRO A 23 -9.70 -1.04 -13.66
CA PRO A 23 -10.39 -1.27 -14.93
C PRO A 23 -11.69 -0.45 -15.00
N PRO A 24 -12.09 0.04 -16.19
CA PRO A 24 -13.36 0.74 -16.36
C PRO A 24 -14.54 -0.09 -15.82
N GLY A 25 -15.40 0.54 -15.01
CA GLY A 25 -16.56 -0.13 -14.42
C GLY A 25 -16.26 -1.02 -13.21
N ALA A 26 -15.04 -1.01 -12.67
CA ALA A 26 -14.74 -1.70 -11.42
C ALA A 26 -15.55 -1.08 -10.26
N GLY A 27 -16.52 -1.83 -9.72
CA GLY A 27 -17.29 -1.41 -8.55
C GLY A 27 -16.52 -1.56 -7.23
N GLU A 28 -15.47 -2.38 -7.20
CA GLU A 28 -14.64 -2.64 -6.04
C GLU A 28 -13.19 -2.86 -6.47
N VAL A 29 -12.25 -2.47 -5.61
CA VAL A 29 -10.82 -2.72 -5.78
C VAL A 29 -10.28 -3.46 -4.57
N PHE A 30 -9.44 -4.47 -4.79
CA PHE A 30 -8.73 -5.14 -3.70
C PHE A 30 -7.30 -4.62 -3.61
N ALA A 31 -6.90 -4.24 -2.40
CA ALA A 31 -5.51 -3.97 -2.06
C ALA A 31 -5.01 -5.03 -1.07
N THR A 32 -3.79 -5.50 -1.23
CA THR A 32 -3.13 -6.37 -0.27
C THR A 32 -2.04 -5.58 0.42
N VAL A 33 -2.07 -5.55 1.75
CA VAL A 33 -1.02 -5.01 2.61
C VAL A 33 -0.22 -6.19 3.15
N CYS A 34 1.09 -6.14 2.97
CA CYS A 34 2.03 -7.16 3.44
C CYS A 34 3.12 -6.48 4.27
N HIS A 35 3.52 -7.11 5.38
CA HIS A 35 4.66 -6.70 6.18
C HIS A 35 5.76 -7.76 6.01
N PRO A 36 6.63 -7.65 5.01
CA PRO A 36 7.70 -8.60 4.82
C PRO A 36 8.73 -8.46 5.95
N ALA A 37 9.23 -9.59 6.45
CA ALA A 37 10.31 -9.60 7.43
C ALA A 37 11.68 -9.28 6.81
N ASP A 38 11.82 -9.48 5.50
CA ASP A 38 13.05 -9.25 4.75
C ASP A 38 12.75 -8.66 3.36
N ALA A 39 13.45 -7.58 3.02
CA ALA A 39 13.22 -6.85 1.77
C ALA A 39 13.66 -7.66 0.53
N ALA A 40 14.79 -8.36 0.60
CA ALA A 40 15.32 -9.10 -0.53
C ALA A 40 14.44 -10.31 -0.89
N ALA A 41 13.95 -11.02 0.12
CA ALA A 41 13.00 -12.11 -0.05
C ALA A 41 11.69 -11.60 -0.65
N PHE A 42 11.20 -10.44 -0.22
CA PHE A 42 10.03 -9.82 -0.84
C PHE A 42 10.28 -9.45 -2.31
N ASP A 43 11.44 -8.88 -2.64
CA ASP A 43 11.75 -8.51 -4.02
C ASP A 43 11.82 -9.76 -4.93
N ALA A 44 12.32 -10.90 -4.43
CA ALA A 44 12.30 -12.16 -5.15
C ALA A 44 10.87 -12.68 -5.39
N TYR A 45 9.98 -12.56 -4.39
CA TYR A 45 8.56 -12.85 -4.57
C TYR A 45 7.91 -11.88 -5.59
N ALA A 46 8.15 -10.57 -5.45
CA ALA A 46 7.56 -9.56 -6.31
C ALA A 46 7.98 -9.76 -7.78
N ALA A 47 9.23 -10.08 -8.04
CA ALA A 47 9.72 -10.36 -9.40
C ALA A 47 9.02 -11.55 -10.07
N ARG A 48 8.53 -12.52 -9.29
CA ARG A 48 7.87 -13.73 -9.80
C ARG A 48 6.35 -13.57 -9.91
N HIS A 49 5.73 -12.84 -8.98
CA HIS A 49 4.29 -12.87 -8.80
C HIS A 49 3.61 -11.50 -9.06
N LEU A 50 4.38 -10.41 -9.10
CA LEU A 50 3.84 -9.06 -9.27
C LEU A 50 4.36 -8.41 -10.57
N GLY A 51 3.44 -8.17 -11.51
CA GLY A 51 3.67 -7.34 -12.69
C GLY A 51 3.27 -5.88 -12.51
N PRO A 52 3.56 -4.99 -13.50
CA PRO A 52 3.26 -3.56 -13.45
C PRO A 52 1.81 -3.21 -13.11
N GLY A 53 0.85 -4.03 -13.57
CA GLY A 53 -0.59 -3.83 -13.30
C GLY A 53 -0.99 -3.94 -11.82
N HIS A 54 -0.15 -4.56 -10.98
CA HIS A 54 -0.39 -4.60 -9.53
C HIS A 54 -0.08 -3.28 -8.84
N ALA A 55 0.59 -2.35 -9.53
CA ALA A 55 1.00 -1.06 -9.01
C ALA A 55 1.60 -1.16 -7.60
N LEU A 56 2.71 -1.88 -7.48
CA LEU A 56 3.35 -2.15 -6.20
C LEU A 56 3.90 -0.86 -5.57
N HIS A 57 3.45 -0.59 -4.35
CA HIS A 57 3.93 0.47 -3.47
C HIS A 57 4.81 -0.11 -2.35
N ARG A 58 5.85 0.64 -1.97
CA ARG A 58 6.77 0.32 -0.88
C ARG A 58 6.81 1.46 0.12
N THR A 59 7.07 1.16 1.39
CA THR A 59 7.34 2.22 2.38
C THR A 59 8.51 3.08 1.90
N GLU A 60 8.37 4.39 2.04
CA GLU A 60 9.44 5.36 1.93
C GLU A 60 9.74 5.89 3.33
N HIS A 61 10.99 5.75 3.77
CA HIS A 61 11.43 6.29 5.05
C HIS A 61 11.85 7.75 4.86
N ALA A 62 10.90 8.65 4.97
CA ALA A 62 11.13 10.09 5.02
C ALA A 62 10.58 10.65 6.33
N GLU A 63 11.27 11.66 6.87
CA GLU A 63 10.72 12.44 7.99
C GLU A 63 9.47 13.18 7.51
N ASN A 64 8.41 13.17 8.32
CA ASN A 64 7.27 14.01 8.05
C ASN A 64 7.50 15.41 8.61
N ASP A 65 7.48 16.41 7.73
CA ASP A 65 7.53 17.82 8.11
C ASP A 65 6.13 18.39 8.47
N PHE A 66 5.05 17.61 8.28
CA PHE A 66 3.69 18.00 8.60
C PHE A 66 3.32 17.69 10.07
N PRO A 67 3.11 18.68 10.95
CA PRO A 67 3.04 18.48 12.41
C PRO A 67 1.90 17.60 12.93
N ARG A 68 0.87 17.34 12.11
CA ARG A 68 -0.35 16.64 12.55
C ARG A 68 -0.40 15.15 12.22
N LEU A 69 0.60 14.60 11.51
CA LEU A 69 0.53 13.20 11.03
C LEU A 69 1.88 12.49 11.12
N PRO A 70 2.45 12.19 12.30
CA PRO A 70 3.77 11.57 12.38
C PRO A 70 3.89 10.33 11.45
N VAL A 71 4.89 10.34 10.57
CA VAL A 71 5.20 9.19 9.71
C VAL A 71 6.03 8.21 10.52
N ARG A 72 5.62 6.94 10.52
CA ARG A 72 6.38 5.88 11.17
C ARG A 72 7.66 5.59 10.39
N THR A 73 8.80 5.85 11.03
CA THR A 73 10.12 5.38 10.58
C THR A 73 10.40 4.02 11.24
N GLY A 74 10.70 2.99 10.45
CA GLY A 74 11.06 1.65 10.96
C GLY A 74 10.01 0.55 10.80
N GLU A 75 8.86 0.84 10.19
CA GLU A 75 7.91 -0.19 9.77
C GLU A 75 7.90 -0.29 8.24
N ASP A 76 8.10 -1.50 7.72
CA ASP A 76 8.12 -1.80 6.30
C ASP A 76 6.80 -2.45 5.86
N ALA A 77 6.14 -1.83 4.90
CA ALA A 77 4.92 -2.33 4.30
C ALA A 77 5.08 -2.38 2.77
N ARG A 78 4.34 -3.30 2.17
CA ARG A 78 4.19 -3.45 0.73
C ARG A 78 2.71 -3.47 0.43
N VAL A 79 2.29 -2.67 -0.53
CA VAL A 79 0.89 -2.59 -0.95
C VAL A 79 0.79 -2.81 -2.45
N TRP A 80 -0.10 -3.70 -2.87
CA TRP A 80 -0.39 -3.90 -4.29
C TRP A 80 -1.86 -4.19 -4.51
N PHE A 81 -2.30 -4.01 -5.75
CA PHE A 81 -3.69 -4.15 -6.15
C PHE A 81 -3.93 -5.41 -6.98
N GLY A 82 -5.14 -5.93 -6.87
CA GLY A 82 -5.55 -7.12 -7.60
C GLY A 82 -5.05 -8.44 -7.00
N PRO A 83 -5.34 -9.57 -7.65
CA PRO A 83 -4.96 -10.89 -7.18
C PRO A 83 -3.47 -11.15 -7.40
N ALA A 84 -2.81 -11.77 -6.43
CA ALA A 84 -1.48 -12.35 -6.57
C ALA A 84 -1.44 -13.70 -5.84
N GLU A 85 -0.45 -14.52 -6.15
CA GLU A 85 -0.21 -15.74 -5.39
C GLU A 85 0.12 -15.40 -3.93
N PRO A 86 -0.42 -16.09 -2.90
CA PRO A 86 -0.21 -15.67 -1.52
C PRO A 86 1.27 -15.65 -1.13
N PRO A 87 1.80 -14.55 -0.58
CA PRO A 87 3.17 -14.54 -0.09
C PRO A 87 3.27 -15.33 1.23
N PRO A 88 4.49 -15.71 1.64
CA PRO A 88 4.72 -16.42 2.90
C PRO A 88 4.59 -15.53 4.15
N TRP A 89 4.47 -14.21 3.98
CA TRP A 89 4.32 -13.26 5.09
C TRP A 89 2.85 -12.98 5.44
N PRO A 90 2.58 -12.49 6.66
CA PRO A 90 1.26 -12.01 7.02
C PRO A 90 0.76 -10.94 6.03
N THR A 91 -0.44 -11.16 5.51
CA THR A 91 -1.11 -10.20 4.64
C THR A 91 -2.48 -9.84 5.17
N ARG A 92 -2.89 -8.61 4.89
CA ARG A 92 -4.25 -8.14 5.07
C ARG A 92 -4.78 -7.71 3.71
N ARG A 93 -5.87 -8.34 3.28
CA ARG A 93 -6.58 -7.95 2.06
C ARG A 93 -7.70 -6.97 2.43
N LEU A 94 -7.70 -5.82 1.76
CA LEU A 94 -8.66 -4.75 1.92
C LEU A 94 -9.54 -4.69 0.68
N ARG A 95 -10.84 -4.50 0.89
CA ARG A 95 -11.80 -4.15 -0.16
C ARG A 95 -12.02 -2.65 -0.10
N LEU A 96 -11.77 -1.97 -1.22
CA LEU A 96 -11.87 -0.54 -1.38
C LEU A 96 -13.11 -0.23 -2.22
N GLU A 97 -13.94 0.67 -1.71
CA GLU A 97 -15.14 1.15 -2.38
C GLU A 97 -14.91 2.56 -2.93
N PRO A 98 -15.58 2.93 -4.03
CA PRO A 98 -15.53 4.30 -4.54
C PRO A 98 -16.00 5.29 -3.47
N VAL A 99 -15.23 6.36 -3.26
CA VAL A 99 -15.71 7.50 -2.47
C VAL A 99 -16.68 8.27 -3.34
N MET A 100 -17.95 8.33 -2.96
CA MET A 100 -18.91 9.21 -3.63
C MET A 100 -18.48 10.68 -3.39
N PRO A 101 -18.45 11.51 -4.45
CA PRO A 101 -18.05 12.91 -4.34
C PRO A 101 -19.01 13.74 -3.48
#